data_AF-A0A2A3YEQ7-F1
#
_entry.id   AF-A0A2A3YEQ7-F1
#
_cell.length_a   1.000
_cell.length_b   1.000
_cell.length_c   1.000
_cell.angle_alpha   90.00
_cell.angle_beta   90.00
_cell.angle_gamma   90.00
#
_symmetry.space_group_name_H-M   'P 1'
#
loop_
_entity.id
_entity.type
_entity.pdbx_description
1 polymer ?
#
loop_
_entity_poly.entity_id
_entity_poly.type
_entity_poly.pdbx_seq_one_letter_code
_entity_poly.pdbx_strand_id
1 'polypeptide(L)'
;MTTQPRTPSGSPEGGQFERTPRPEALVGATLVSMSENGTDGSIYFPERLHSADEHLSWWSTVPVPDEVLQAVMDDYSNSRVVTVNSIVGKYQRMQKQPEWSDAEYAARVKDASLDFDRRVQQLKERIPEKLDRFAVRDAVRTHLAWTYRHTLPDEEQAKVEQTQVTVGDFRGTPAEVSTHYAMPGFSARQPEAFTRLPDDNAALRQQLAQLRAQIDAVDTTTKKIYVSDMVEQGYSADQIDADLRGERPGAPVGGRKALKSFKKS
;
A
#
# COMPACT_ATOMS: atom_id res chain seq x y z
N MET A 1 -72.53 -26.87 -12.94
CA MET A 1 -71.65 -27.55 -11.97
C MET A 1 -70.97 -28.67 -12.72
N THR A 2 -69.65 -28.75 -12.71
CA THR A 2 -68.90 -29.65 -13.61
C THR A 2 -67.72 -30.25 -12.86
N THR A 3 -67.61 -31.57 -12.87
CA THR A 3 -66.66 -32.37 -12.09
C THR A 3 -65.30 -32.50 -12.79
N GLN A 4 -64.22 -32.55 -12.03
CA GLN A 4 -62.88 -32.93 -12.53
C GLN A 4 -62.68 -34.47 -12.53
N PRO A 5 -62.18 -35.04 -13.63
CA PRO A 5 -61.36 -36.26 -13.64
C PRO A 5 -59.86 -35.94 -13.58
N ARG A 6 -58.99 -36.95 -13.48
CA ARG A 6 -57.55 -36.80 -13.14
C ARG A 6 -56.59 -37.31 -14.23
N THR A 7 -55.46 -36.59 -14.43
CA THR A 7 -54.12 -37.11 -14.83
C THR A 7 -53.98 -37.81 -16.22
N PRO A 8 -52.76 -38.06 -16.80
CA PRO A 8 -51.45 -38.25 -16.13
C PRO A 8 -50.15 -37.73 -16.80
N SER A 9 -49.05 -37.87 -16.03
CA SER A 9 -47.64 -38.16 -16.39
C SER A 9 -47.00 -37.60 -17.68
N GLY A 10 -45.89 -36.86 -17.54
CA GLY A 10 -45.09 -36.36 -18.68
C GLY A 10 -43.68 -35.85 -18.34
N SER A 11 -42.88 -36.61 -17.61
CA SER A 11 -41.41 -36.41 -17.46
C SER A 11 -40.74 -37.73 -17.06
N PRO A 12 -39.45 -37.97 -17.36
CA PRO A 12 -38.49 -37.17 -18.13
C PRO A 12 -38.45 -37.69 -19.60
N GLU A 13 -37.41 -37.68 -20.46
CA GLU A 13 -35.96 -37.40 -20.43
C GLU A 13 -35.49 -36.72 -21.74
N GLY A 14 -34.22 -36.28 -21.79
CA GLY A 14 -33.52 -35.85 -23.01
C GLY A 14 -33.01 -34.40 -22.97
N GLY A 15 -31.70 -34.21 -22.88
CA GLY A 15 -31.10 -32.87 -22.75
C GLY A 15 -30.66 -32.24 -24.08
N GLN A 16 -30.83 -30.93 -24.19
CA GLN A 16 -30.02 -30.06 -25.05
C GLN A 16 -30.00 -28.64 -24.47
N PHE A 17 -28.83 -27.99 -24.47
CA PHE A 17 -28.71 -26.59 -24.04
C PHE A 17 -29.19 -25.66 -25.17
N GLU A 18 -30.50 -25.56 -25.35
CA GLU A 18 -31.06 -24.48 -26.18
C GLU A 18 -30.71 -23.14 -25.55
N ARG A 19 -29.88 -22.36 -26.26
CA ARG A 19 -29.64 -20.95 -25.92
C ARG A 19 -30.96 -20.20 -26.06
N THR A 20 -31.67 -20.00 -24.95
CA THR A 20 -32.79 -19.06 -24.93
C THR A 20 -32.23 -17.68 -25.31
N PRO A 21 -32.62 -17.09 -26.44
CA PRO A 21 -32.22 -15.72 -26.74
C PRO A 21 -32.98 -14.84 -25.74
N ARG A 22 -32.29 -14.30 -24.73
CA ARG A 22 -32.86 -13.16 -24.02
C ARG A 22 -33.08 -12.07 -25.07
N PRO A 23 -34.31 -11.53 -25.20
CA PRO A 23 -34.51 -10.37 -26.06
C PRO A 23 -33.54 -9.28 -25.61
N GLU A 24 -33.04 -8.52 -26.58
CA GLU A 24 -31.97 -7.57 -26.38
C GLU A 24 -32.24 -6.74 -25.13
N ALA A 25 -31.33 -6.83 -24.16
CA ALA A 25 -31.31 -5.91 -23.04
C ALA A 25 -30.86 -4.56 -23.57
N LEU A 26 -31.80 -3.86 -24.22
CA LEU A 26 -31.89 -2.41 -24.23
C LEU A 26 -31.98 -1.96 -22.78
N VAL A 27 -30.83 -2.01 -22.11
CA VAL A 27 -30.52 -1.17 -20.98
C VAL A 27 -30.57 0.23 -21.54
N GLY A 28 -31.78 0.80 -21.52
CA GLY A 28 -32.01 2.23 -21.62
C GLY A 28 -31.37 2.87 -20.40
N ALA A 29 -30.03 2.91 -20.40
CA ALA A 29 -29.26 3.82 -19.60
C ALA A 29 -29.69 5.20 -20.09
N THR A 30 -30.66 5.77 -19.39
CA THR A 30 -31.05 7.16 -19.57
C THR A 30 -29.78 7.96 -19.32
N LEU A 31 -29.13 8.40 -20.41
CA LEU A 31 -28.06 9.36 -20.35
C LEU A 31 -28.68 10.61 -19.71
N VAL A 32 -28.42 10.77 -18.42
CA VAL A 32 -28.84 11.97 -17.67
C VAL A 32 -28.20 13.14 -18.40
N SER A 33 -29.04 14.03 -18.92
CA SER A 33 -28.55 15.16 -19.72
C SER A 33 -27.54 15.94 -18.90
N MET A 34 -26.31 16.00 -19.40
CA MET A 34 -25.21 16.74 -18.75
C MET A 34 -25.69 18.17 -18.48
N SER A 35 -25.53 18.64 -17.25
CA SER A 35 -26.03 19.96 -16.89
C SER A 35 -25.13 21.05 -17.47
N GLU A 36 -25.71 22.09 -18.06
CA GLU A 36 -24.95 23.19 -18.68
C GLU A 36 -24.21 24.09 -17.66
N ASN A 37 -24.27 23.77 -16.36
CA ASN A 37 -23.79 24.64 -15.26
C ASN A 37 -23.17 23.90 -14.05
N GLY A 38 -22.85 22.62 -14.15
CA GLY A 38 -22.31 21.85 -13.02
C GLY A 38 -21.48 20.63 -13.44
N THR A 39 -20.30 20.48 -12.83
CA THR A 39 -19.44 19.29 -12.95
C THR A 39 -19.80 18.30 -11.82
N ASP A 40 -20.11 17.06 -12.17
CA ASP A 40 -20.67 16.05 -11.24
C ASP A 40 -19.58 15.20 -10.56
N GLY A 41 -18.32 15.30 -11.00
CA GLY A 41 -17.19 14.59 -10.39
C GLY A 41 -16.85 14.99 -8.94
N SER A 42 -16.03 14.17 -8.28
CA SER A 42 -15.49 14.39 -6.92
C SER A 42 -14.04 13.92 -6.81
N ILE A 43 -13.33 14.19 -5.70
CA ILE A 43 -11.95 13.69 -5.50
C ILE A 43 -11.81 12.17 -5.60
N TYR A 44 -12.91 11.43 -5.36
CA TYR A 44 -12.95 9.97 -5.43
C TYR A 44 -13.35 9.48 -6.82
N PHE A 45 -14.27 10.19 -7.49
CA PHE A 45 -14.77 9.87 -8.83
C PHE A 45 -14.52 11.07 -9.76
N PRO A 46 -13.31 11.19 -10.36
CA PRO A 46 -12.98 12.38 -11.15
C PRO A 46 -13.80 12.54 -12.42
N GLU A 47 -14.02 13.79 -12.80
CA GLU A 47 -14.66 14.19 -14.05
C GLU A 47 -13.84 13.73 -15.27
N ARG A 48 -14.49 13.28 -16.35
CA ARG A 48 -13.79 12.85 -17.57
C ARG A 48 -13.56 14.03 -18.51
N LEU A 49 -12.50 14.77 -18.22
CA LEU A 49 -12.10 15.99 -18.92
C LEU A 49 -11.21 15.67 -20.13
N HIS A 50 -11.16 16.60 -21.09
CA HIS A 50 -10.54 16.37 -22.40
C HIS A 50 -9.40 17.34 -22.73
N SER A 51 -9.17 18.38 -21.90
CA SER A 51 -8.04 19.29 -22.02
C SER A 51 -7.32 19.54 -20.69
N ALA A 52 -6.05 19.95 -20.77
CA ALA A 52 -5.23 20.26 -19.61
C ALA A 52 -5.75 21.44 -18.78
N ASP A 53 -6.31 22.46 -19.43
CA ASP A 53 -6.82 23.67 -18.77
C ASP A 53 -8.12 23.37 -18.00
N GLU A 54 -9.05 22.60 -18.59
CA GLU A 54 -10.23 22.09 -17.88
C GLU A 54 -9.83 21.23 -16.68
N HIS A 55 -8.88 20.31 -16.88
CA HIS A 55 -8.39 19.39 -15.83
C HIS A 55 -7.82 20.14 -14.62
N LEU A 56 -6.90 21.07 -14.86
CA LEU A 56 -6.29 21.86 -13.79
C LEU A 56 -7.29 22.82 -13.13
N SER A 57 -8.17 23.45 -13.92
CA SER A 57 -9.23 24.31 -13.41
C SER A 57 -10.19 23.53 -12.50
N TRP A 58 -10.68 22.37 -12.96
CA TRP A 58 -11.56 21.50 -12.20
C TRP A 58 -10.92 21.07 -10.87
N TRP A 59 -9.74 20.44 -10.92
CA TRP A 59 -9.04 20.00 -9.71
C TRP A 59 -8.76 21.14 -8.72
N SER A 60 -8.53 22.37 -9.17
CA SER A 60 -8.35 23.53 -8.27
C SER A 60 -9.60 23.90 -7.46
N THR A 61 -10.80 23.60 -7.98
CA THR A 61 -12.08 23.95 -7.35
C THR A 61 -12.69 22.82 -6.53
N VAL A 62 -12.46 21.56 -6.91
CA VAL A 62 -13.07 20.36 -6.31
C VAL A 62 -12.99 20.37 -4.77
N PRO A 63 -14.10 20.12 -4.04
CA PRO A 63 -14.08 20.02 -2.58
C PRO A 63 -13.25 18.84 -2.08
N VAL A 64 -12.30 19.09 -1.18
CA VAL A 64 -11.59 18.05 -0.42
C VAL A 64 -12.24 17.92 0.96
N PRO A 65 -12.77 16.75 1.34
CA PRO A 65 -13.36 16.53 2.66
C PRO A 65 -12.34 16.68 3.79
N ASP A 66 -12.78 17.19 4.94
CA ASP A 66 -11.88 17.48 6.07
C ASP A 66 -11.29 16.19 6.69
N GLU A 67 -11.94 15.03 6.53
CA GLU A 67 -11.39 13.72 6.92
C GLU A 67 -10.13 13.35 6.11
N VAL A 68 -10.10 13.73 4.82
CA VAL A 68 -8.93 13.54 3.96
C VAL A 68 -7.81 14.49 4.40
N LEU A 69 -8.13 15.76 4.66
CA LEU A 69 -7.16 16.75 5.13
C LEU A 69 -6.55 16.37 6.48
N GLN A 70 -7.37 15.84 7.41
CA GLN A 70 -6.91 15.33 8.70
C GLN A 70 -5.96 14.14 8.50
N ALA A 71 -6.31 13.17 7.65
CA ALA A 71 -5.43 12.04 7.32
C ALA A 71 -4.10 12.48 6.71
N VAL A 72 -4.09 13.51 5.85
CA VAL A 72 -2.84 14.09 5.31
C VAL A 72 -1.97 14.65 6.42
N MET A 73 -2.55 15.44 7.33
CA MET A 73 -1.82 16.08 8.41
C MET A 73 -1.25 15.07 9.41
N ASP A 74 -2.00 14.01 9.74
CA ASP A 74 -1.57 12.97 10.68
C ASP A 74 -0.46 12.07 10.08
N ASP A 75 -0.60 11.64 8.82
CA ASP A 75 0.42 10.80 8.16
C ASP A 75 1.61 11.59 7.59
N TYR A 76 1.60 12.93 7.62
CA TYR A 76 2.60 13.77 6.95
C TYR A 76 4.06 13.41 7.28
N SER A 77 4.34 13.11 8.55
CA SER A 77 5.70 12.74 8.99
C SER A 77 6.18 11.43 8.35
N ASN A 78 5.28 10.45 8.18
CA ASN A 78 5.55 9.19 7.50
C ASN A 78 5.69 9.41 5.99
N SER A 79 4.75 10.15 5.41
CA SER A 79 4.72 10.58 4.00
C SER A 79 6.03 11.25 3.57
N ARG A 80 6.56 12.17 4.38
CA ARG A 80 7.85 12.83 4.15
C ARG A 80 9.03 11.87 4.14
N VAL A 81 9.08 10.92 5.09
CA VAL A 81 10.13 9.89 5.14
C VAL A 81 10.05 8.95 3.93
N VAL A 82 8.84 8.53 3.53
CA VAL A 82 8.62 7.71 2.33
C VAL A 82 9.06 8.44 1.06
N THR A 83 8.68 9.71 0.89
CA THR A 83 9.05 10.51 -0.30
C THR A 83 10.56 10.76 -0.38
N VAL A 84 11.23 11.05 0.74
CA VAL A 84 12.70 11.21 0.76
C VAL A 84 13.40 9.90 0.39
N ASN A 85 12.94 8.77 0.93
CA ASN A 85 13.55 7.46 0.69
C ASN A 85 13.27 6.91 -0.72
N SER A 86 12.15 7.25 -1.35
CA SER A 86 11.86 6.81 -2.73
C SER A 86 12.72 7.54 -3.77
N ILE A 87 13.02 8.82 -3.55
CA ILE A 87 13.80 9.66 -4.48
C ILE A 87 15.31 9.45 -4.32
N VAL A 88 15.83 9.36 -3.09
CA VAL A 88 17.27 9.10 -2.85
C VAL A 88 17.61 7.62 -3.06
N GLY A 89 16.62 6.75 -2.97
CA GLY A 89 16.76 5.29 -3.01
C GLY A 89 17.25 4.71 -1.68
N LYS A 90 17.39 3.38 -1.64
CA LYS A 90 18.00 2.68 -0.50
C LYS A 90 19.53 2.80 -0.58
N TYR A 91 20.20 3.18 0.51
CA TYR A 91 21.65 3.04 0.60
C TYR A 91 22.05 1.57 0.44
N GLN A 92 22.77 1.26 -0.63
CA GLN A 92 23.40 -0.04 -0.82
C GLN A 92 24.86 0.07 -0.42
N ARG A 93 25.25 -0.64 0.63
CA ARG A 93 26.66 -0.69 1.05
C ARG A 93 27.49 -1.30 -0.07
N MET A 94 28.44 -0.52 -0.58
CA MET A 94 29.37 -0.94 -1.63
C MET A 94 30.08 -2.24 -1.24
N GLN A 95 30.15 -3.21 -2.15
CA GLN A 95 30.94 -4.43 -1.97
C GLN A 95 32.41 -4.15 -2.32
N LYS A 96 33.36 -4.80 -1.63
CA LYS A 96 34.79 -4.64 -1.90
C LYS A 96 35.16 -5.36 -3.22
N GLN A 97 35.76 -4.64 -4.16
CA GLN A 97 36.36 -5.24 -5.35
C GLN A 97 37.70 -5.91 -5.01
N PRO A 98 38.09 -7.04 -5.65
CA PRO A 98 39.34 -7.76 -5.38
C PRO A 98 40.61 -6.90 -5.44
N GLU A 99 40.62 -5.92 -6.34
CA GLU A 99 41.72 -5.00 -6.61
C GLU A 99 41.91 -3.89 -5.57
N TRP A 100 40.94 -3.65 -4.68
CA TRP A 100 41.03 -2.56 -3.68
C TRP A 100 41.78 -2.97 -2.43
N SER A 101 42.64 -2.08 -1.92
CA SER A 101 43.17 -2.19 -0.57
C SER A 101 42.07 -1.98 0.49
N ASP A 102 42.26 -2.47 1.72
CA ASP A 102 41.27 -2.25 2.80
C ASP A 102 41.13 -0.78 3.17
N ALA A 103 42.21 0.01 3.10
CA ALA A 103 42.18 1.46 3.31
C ALA A 103 41.39 2.17 2.20
N GLU A 104 41.58 1.78 0.93
CA GLU A 104 40.83 2.33 -0.20
C GLU A 104 39.34 1.96 -0.13
N TYR A 105 39.01 0.70 0.19
CA TYR A 105 37.63 0.27 0.38
C TYR A 105 36.96 1.02 1.54
N ALA A 106 37.65 1.22 2.66
CA ALA A 106 37.14 2.01 3.78
C ALA A 106 36.88 3.48 3.40
N ALA A 107 37.76 4.10 2.61
CA ALA A 107 37.56 5.43 2.06
C ALA A 107 36.35 5.50 1.13
N ARG A 108 36.29 4.61 0.11
CA ARG A 108 35.17 4.53 -0.85
C ARG A 108 33.80 4.33 -0.17
N VAL A 109 33.72 3.48 0.86
CA VAL A 109 32.49 3.26 1.64
C VAL A 109 32.11 4.51 2.43
N LYS A 110 33.08 5.20 3.05
CA LYS A 110 32.85 6.46 3.79
C LYS A 110 32.34 7.55 2.85
N ASP A 111 32.98 7.74 1.71
CA ASP A 111 32.60 8.78 0.74
C ASP A 111 31.22 8.50 0.13
N ALA A 112 30.89 7.23 -0.15
CA ALA A 112 29.56 6.81 -0.59
C ALA A 112 28.47 7.04 0.48
N SER A 113 28.79 6.90 1.78
CA SER A 113 27.87 7.29 2.86
C SER A 113 27.67 8.80 2.88
N LEU A 114 28.77 9.58 2.87
CA LEU A 114 28.72 11.04 2.91
C LEU A 114 28.02 11.67 1.70
N ASP A 115 28.04 11.03 0.54
CA ASP A 115 27.22 11.41 -0.61
C ASP A 115 25.73 11.08 -0.41
N PHE A 116 25.41 9.88 0.08
CA PHE A 116 24.03 9.48 0.38
C PHE A 116 23.41 10.39 1.43
N ASP A 117 24.11 10.63 2.55
CA ASP A 117 23.67 11.52 3.63
C ASP A 117 23.44 12.95 3.11
N ARG A 118 24.34 13.46 2.24
CA ARG A 118 24.18 14.78 1.59
C ARG A 118 22.92 14.84 0.72
N ARG A 119 22.66 13.82 -0.10
CA ARG A 119 21.43 13.75 -0.92
C ARG A 119 20.17 13.67 -0.08
N VAL A 120 20.20 12.94 1.04
CA VAL A 120 19.10 12.92 2.03
C VAL A 120 18.86 14.30 2.64
N GLN A 121 19.90 15.04 3.04
CA GLN A 121 19.70 16.38 3.63
C GLN A 121 19.23 17.41 2.60
N GLN A 122 19.84 17.46 1.41
CA GLN A 122 19.39 18.36 0.33
C GLN A 122 17.92 18.16 -0.05
N LEU A 123 17.41 16.93 0.00
CA LEU A 123 15.99 16.65 -0.26
C LEU A 123 15.10 16.99 0.95
N LYS A 124 15.59 16.81 2.19
CA LYS A 124 14.89 17.27 3.40
C LYS A 124 14.81 18.79 3.50
N GLU A 125 15.80 19.53 2.99
CA GLU A 125 15.76 20.99 2.88
C GLU A 125 14.72 21.45 1.84
N ARG A 126 14.51 20.65 0.78
CA ARG A 126 13.50 20.92 -0.28
C ARG A 126 12.08 20.44 0.02
N ILE A 127 11.85 19.66 1.08
CA ILE A 127 10.54 19.13 1.47
C ILE A 127 10.24 19.62 2.90
N PRO A 128 9.23 20.49 3.13
CA PRO A 128 8.99 21.13 4.43
C PRO A 128 8.95 20.16 5.60
N GLU A 129 9.45 20.56 6.77
CA GLU A 129 9.39 19.70 7.96
C GLU A 129 7.96 19.48 8.45
N LYS A 130 7.07 20.46 8.20
CA LYS A 130 5.66 20.47 8.58
C LYS A 130 4.84 20.98 7.40
N LEU A 131 3.69 20.37 7.17
CA LEU A 131 2.74 20.85 6.17
C LEU A 131 1.98 22.06 6.70
N ASP A 132 1.79 23.07 5.86
CA ASP A 132 0.91 24.20 6.21
C ASP A 132 -0.55 23.82 6.04
N ARG A 133 -1.34 24.12 7.07
CA ARG A 133 -2.80 23.91 7.14
C ARG A 133 -3.58 24.73 6.09
N PHE A 134 -2.99 25.78 5.52
CA PHE A 134 -3.60 26.52 4.41
C PHE A 134 -3.24 25.89 3.06
N ALA A 135 -1.97 25.50 2.86
CA ALA A 135 -1.50 24.84 1.63
C ALA A 135 -2.02 23.40 1.43
N VAL A 136 -2.28 22.63 2.50
CA VAL A 136 -2.63 21.19 2.44
C VAL A 136 -3.74 20.85 1.44
N ARG A 137 -4.82 21.65 1.38
CA ARG A 137 -5.96 21.38 0.50
C ARG A 137 -5.57 21.46 -0.98
N ASP A 138 -4.76 22.45 -1.34
CA ASP A 138 -4.34 22.69 -2.71
C ASP A 138 -3.14 21.82 -3.11
N ALA A 139 -2.33 21.38 -2.15
CA ALA A 139 -1.33 20.33 -2.33
C ALA A 139 -1.99 18.98 -2.68
N VAL A 140 -3.05 18.58 -1.97
CA VAL A 140 -3.85 17.39 -2.28
C VAL A 140 -4.46 17.49 -3.67
N ARG A 141 -5.16 18.60 -3.98
CA ARG A 141 -5.74 18.85 -5.31
C ARG A 141 -4.71 18.75 -6.43
N THR A 142 -3.54 19.37 -6.25
CA THR A 142 -2.46 19.36 -7.25
C THR A 142 -1.85 17.97 -7.43
N HIS A 143 -1.69 17.20 -6.33
CA HIS A 143 -1.23 15.82 -6.40
C HIS A 143 -2.23 14.90 -7.11
N LEU A 144 -3.54 15.07 -6.85
CA LEU A 144 -4.57 14.31 -7.56
C LEU A 144 -4.65 14.72 -9.03
N ALA A 145 -4.54 16.00 -9.37
CA ALA A 145 -4.43 16.47 -10.74
C ALA A 145 -3.23 15.85 -11.49
N TRP A 146 -2.05 15.83 -10.85
CA TRP A 146 -0.87 15.15 -11.38
C TRP A 146 -1.10 13.63 -11.56
N THR A 147 -1.72 12.98 -10.58
CA THR A 147 -1.97 11.54 -10.59
C THR A 147 -2.97 11.14 -11.67
N TYR A 148 -4.10 11.84 -11.77
CA TYR A 148 -5.17 11.54 -12.72
C TYR A 148 -4.94 12.10 -14.13
N ARG A 149 -3.87 12.84 -14.41
CA ARG A 149 -3.59 13.36 -15.78
C ARG A 149 -3.62 12.26 -16.85
N HIS A 150 -3.31 11.01 -16.50
CA HIS A 150 -3.35 9.84 -17.37
C HIS A 150 -4.74 9.52 -17.96
N THR A 151 -5.82 10.18 -17.51
CA THR A 151 -7.15 10.09 -18.15
C THR A 151 -7.31 11.02 -19.35
N LEU A 152 -6.38 11.95 -19.56
CA LEU A 152 -6.35 12.89 -20.70
C LEU A 152 -5.62 12.27 -21.92
N PRO A 153 -5.85 12.78 -23.14
CA PRO A 153 -5.00 12.49 -24.30
C PRO A 153 -3.52 12.85 -24.04
N ASP A 154 -2.58 12.14 -24.67
CA ASP A 154 -1.14 12.29 -24.41
C ASP A 154 -0.61 13.72 -24.65
N GLU A 155 -1.16 14.44 -25.64
CA GLU A 155 -0.82 15.85 -25.91
C GLU A 155 -1.26 16.79 -24.77
N GLU A 156 -2.35 16.48 -24.08
CA GLU A 156 -2.86 17.23 -22.93
C GLU A 156 -2.16 16.82 -21.63
N GLN A 157 -1.80 15.55 -21.47
CA GLN A 157 -0.90 15.09 -20.41
C GLN A 157 0.39 15.92 -20.42
N ALA A 158 1.04 16.04 -21.58
CA ALA A 158 2.29 16.79 -21.75
C ALA A 158 2.17 18.27 -21.35
N LYS A 159 1.01 18.90 -21.55
CA LYS A 159 0.73 20.26 -21.05
C LYS A 159 0.63 20.28 -19.53
N VAL A 160 -0.12 19.34 -18.92
CA VAL A 160 -0.21 19.22 -17.45
C VAL A 160 1.17 19.01 -16.79
N GLU A 161 2.09 18.30 -17.45
CA GLU A 161 3.45 18.14 -16.92
C GLU A 161 4.30 19.42 -16.95
N GLN A 162 3.99 20.36 -17.86
CA GLN A 162 4.76 21.59 -18.08
C GLN A 162 4.17 22.82 -17.40
N THR A 163 2.84 22.85 -17.17
CA THR A 163 2.14 23.98 -16.57
C THR A 163 2.68 24.31 -15.17
N GLN A 164 2.90 25.59 -14.91
CA GLN A 164 3.39 26.10 -13.63
C GLN A 164 2.22 26.51 -12.72
N VAL A 165 2.03 25.79 -11.61
CA VAL A 165 1.02 26.09 -10.60
C VAL A 165 1.68 26.61 -9.31
N THR A 166 0.90 27.25 -8.44
CA THR A 166 1.38 27.80 -7.15
C THR A 166 0.49 27.29 -6.03
N VAL A 167 1.10 26.76 -4.97
CA VAL A 167 0.42 26.25 -3.78
C VAL A 167 1.21 26.74 -2.57
N GLY A 168 0.55 27.43 -1.64
CA GLY A 168 1.22 28.05 -0.50
C GLY A 168 2.31 29.03 -0.94
N ASP A 169 3.54 28.78 -0.48
CA ASP A 169 4.77 29.49 -0.81
C ASP A 169 5.54 28.90 -2.02
N PHE A 170 5.14 27.71 -2.49
CA PHE A 170 5.86 26.98 -3.53
C PHE A 170 5.21 27.14 -4.92
N ARG A 171 6.06 27.32 -5.94
CA ARG A 171 5.68 27.37 -7.36
C ARG A 171 6.51 26.39 -8.16
N GLY A 172 5.85 25.58 -9.00
CA GLY A 172 6.48 24.57 -9.84
C GLY A 172 5.45 23.84 -10.70
N THR A 173 5.87 22.76 -11.36
CA THR A 173 4.94 21.82 -12.03
C THR A 173 4.11 21.04 -11.01
N PRO A 174 2.95 20.45 -11.38
CA PRO A 174 2.17 19.60 -10.48
C PRO A 174 2.98 18.43 -9.88
N ALA A 175 3.94 17.87 -10.62
CA ALA A 175 4.87 16.85 -10.14
C ALA A 175 5.82 17.36 -9.06
N GLU A 176 6.38 18.56 -9.24
CA GLU A 176 7.26 19.21 -8.26
C GLU A 176 6.51 19.64 -7.01
N VAL A 177 5.31 20.21 -7.15
CA VAL A 177 4.44 20.60 -6.02
C VAL A 177 4.03 19.38 -5.19
N SER A 178 3.58 18.32 -5.88
CA SER A 178 3.31 17.00 -5.29
C SER A 178 4.52 16.50 -4.50
N THR A 179 5.72 16.58 -5.07
CA THR A 179 6.97 16.13 -4.43
C THR A 179 7.39 17.00 -3.26
N HIS A 180 7.31 18.33 -3.40
CA HIS A 180 7.66 19.31 -2.38
C HIS A 180 6.81 19.13 -1.12
N TYR A 181 5.49 18.97 -1.28
CA TYR A 181 4.58 18.67 -0.17
C TYR A 181 4.50 17.17 0.17
N ALA A 182 5.43 16.33 -0.29
CA ALA A 182 5.51 14.88 0.02
C ALA A 182 4.25 14.05 -0.29
N MET A 183 3.37 14.55 -1.16
CA MET A 183 2.07 13.94 -1.44
C MET A 183 2.14 12.50 -2.00
N PRO A 184 3.16 12.04 -2.76
CA PRO A 184 3.29 10.63 -3.13
C PRO A 184 3.50 9.69 -1.94
N GLY A 185 4.06 10.19 -0.84
CA GLY A 185 4.11 9.49 0.44
C GLY A 185 2.78 9.54 1.20
N PHE A 186 1.91 10.51 0.91
CA PHE A 186 0.51 10.50 1.34
C PHE A 186 -0.27 9.51 0.44
N SER A 187 -0.04 8.23 0.70
CA SER A 187 -1.00 7.18 0.37
C SER A 187 -1.69 6.71 1.66
N ALA A 188 -2.37 7.65 2.33
CA ALA A 188 -3.61 7.23 2.97
C ALA A 188 -4.44 6.57 1.87
N ARG A 189 -4.88 5.34 2.14
CA ARG A 189 -5.41 4.40 1.14
C ARG A 189 -6.31 5.14 0.15
N GLN A 190 -5.92 5.20 -1.13
CA GLN A 190 -6.92 5.35 -2.19
C GLN A 190 -8.02 4.34 -1.85
N PRO A 191 -9.30 4.73 -1.73
CA PRO A 191 -10.34 3.80 -1.30
C PRO A 191 -10.24 2.55 -2.17
N GLU A 192 -9.91 1.39 -1.58
CA GLU A 192 -9.31 0.29 -2.35
C GLU A 192 -10.25 -0.27 -3.45
N ALA A 193 -11.53 0.11 -3.36
CA ALA A 193 -12.55 0.11 -4.40
C ALA A 193 -12.13 0.68 -5.78
N PHE A 194 -11.11 1.54 -5.88
CA PHE A 194 -10.67 2.14 -7.15
C PHE A 194 -9.62 1.33 -7.93
N THR A 195 -9.01 0.31 -7.33
CA THR A 195 -8.04 -0.56 -8.01
C THR A 195 -8.29 -2.05 -7.82
N ARG A 196 -9.13 -2.46 -6.85
CA ARG A 196 -9.53 -3.86 -6.69
C ARG A 196 -11.02 -4.04 -6.90
N LEU A 197 -11.36 -4.88 -7.88
CA LEU A 197 -12.63 -5.59 -7.88
C LEU A 197 -12.73 -6.46 -6.60
N PRO A 198 -13.94 -6.79 -6.10
CA PRO A 198 -14.11 -7.42 -4.78
C PRO A 198 -13.30 -8.71 -4.56
N ASP A 199 -12.98 -9.45 -5.61
CA ASP A 199 -12.40 -10.79 -5.58
C ASP A 199 -10.93 -10.82 -5.12
N ASP A 200 -10.12 -9.80 -5.40
CA ASP A 200 -8.69 -9.75 -5.03
C ASP A 200 -8.46 -9.82 -3.51
N ASN A 201 -9.46 -9.35 -2.74
CA ASN A 201 -9.42 -9.42 -1.29
C ASN A 201 -9.43 -10.87 -0.76
N ALA A 202 -9.97 -11.83 -1.52
CA ALA A 202 -9.90 -13.25 -1.16
C ALA A 202 -8.46 -13.78 -1.27
N ALA A 203 -7.78 -13.49 -2.39
CA ALA A 203 -6.40 -13.89 -2.63
C ALA A 203 -5.42 -13.27 -1.61
N LEU A 204 -5.56 -11.97 -1.33
CA LEU A 204 -4.74 -11.27 -0.33
C LEU A 204 -4.95 -11.80 1.10
N ARG A 205 -6.21 -12.13 1.48
CA ARG A 205 -6.49 -12.80 2.77
C ARG A 205 -5.91 -14.20 2.84
N GLN A 206 -5.93 -14.94 1.73
CA GLN A 206 -5.33 -16.28 1.64
C GLN A 206 -3.79 -16.22 1.75
N GLN A 207 -3.14 -15.25 1.10
CA GLN A 207 -1.70 -15.02 1.24
C GLN A 207 -1.32 -14.59 2.66
N LEU A 208 -2.08 -13.70 3.30
CA LEU A 208 -1.87 -13.32 4.70
C LEU A 208 -2.07 -14.50 5.68
N ALA A 209 -3.02 -15.39 5.41
CA ALA A 209 -3.19 -16.62 6.19
C ALA A 209 -2.02 -17.60 6.00
N GLN A 210 -1.53 -17.75 4.77
CA GLN A 210 -0.35 -18.58 4.47
C GLN A 210 0.94 -18.01 5.11
N LEU A 211 1.15 -16.69 5.05
CA LEU A 211 2.28 -16.02 5.70
C LEU A 211 2.23 -16.17 7.22
N ARG A 212 1.05 -16.05 7.85
CA ARG A 212 0.89 -16.33 9.29
C ARG A 212 1.23 -17.78 9.61
N ALA A 213 0.66 -18.75 8.89
CA ALA A 213 0.97 -20.17 9.10
C ALA A 213 2.47 -20.50 8.88
N GLN A 214 3.16 -19.80 7.97
CA GLN A 214 4.61 -19.92 7.81
C GLN A 214 5.39 -19.32 8.99
N ILE A 215 4.97 -18.16 9.51
CA ILE A 215 5.56 -17.55 10.71
C ILE A 215 5.36 -18.46 11.92
N ASP A 216 4.15 -18.99 12.13
CA ASP A 216 3.83 -19.91 13.23
C ASP A 216 4.63 -21.22 13.12
N ALA A 217 4.85 -21.73 11.91
CA ALA A 217 5.69 -22.90 11.66
C ALA A 217 7.18 -22.63 11.90
N VAL A 218 7.68 -21.44 11.54
CA VAL A 218 9.06 -21.00 11.82
C VAL A 218 9.27 -20.80 13.33
N ASP A 219 8.34 -20.14 14.03
CA ASP A 219 8.37 -19.98 15.49
C ASP A 219 8.35 -21.35 16.20
N THR A 220 7.45 -22.26 15.79
CA THR A 220 7.39 -23.64 16.30
C THR A 220 8.70 -24.41 16.04
N THR A 221 9.36 -24.17 14.91
CA THR A 221 10.63 -24.84 14.56
C THR A 221 11.80 -24.27 15.36
N THR A 222 11.90 -22.94 15.46
CA THR A 222 12.90 -22.23 16.27
C THR A 222 12.78 -22.61 17.75
N LYS A 223 11.55 -22.68 18.29
CA LYS A 223 11.29 -23.16 19.66
C LYS A 223 11.74 -24.60 19.85
N LYS A 224 11.48 -25.52 18.91
CA LYS A 224 11.98 -26.90 18.99
C LYS A 224 13.51 -26.99 19.00
N ILE A 225 14.19 -26.19 18.18
CA ILE A 225 15.66 -26.12 18.15
C ILE A 225 16.18 -25.59 19.49
N TYR A 226 15.59 -24.50 20.00
CA TYR A 226 15.95 -23.88 21.28
C TYR A 226 15.76 -24.83 22.48
N VAL A 227 14.62 -25.53 22.54
CA VAL A 227 14.36 -26.55 23.57
C VAL A 227 15.38 -27.70 23.49
N SER A 228 15.80 -28.12 22.28
CA SER A 228 16.82 -29.16 22.13
C SER A 228 18.18 -28.73 22.69
N ASP A 229 18.63 -27.53 22.32
CA ASP A 229 19.90 -26.95 22.80
C ASP A 229 19.89 -26.79 24.34
N MET A 230 18.81 -26.26 24.92
CA MET A 230 18.69 -26.19 26.39
C MET A 230 18.65 -27.56 27.08
N VAL A 231 18.10 -28.61 26.45
CA VAL A 231 18.14 -29.98 26.99
C VAL A 231 19.55 -30.57 26.93
N GLU A 232 20.31 -30.28 25.88
CA GLU A 232 21.71 -30.69 25.73
C GLU A 232 22.62 -29.94 26.73
N GLN A 233 22.37 -28.65 26.96
CA GLN A 233 22.99 -27.85 28.03
C GLN A 233 22.53 -28.27 29.45
N GLY A 234 21.44 -29.03 29.57
CA GLY A 234 21.03 -29.71 30.80
C GLY A 234 20.03 -28.96 31.68
N TYR A 235 19.18 -28.10 31.12
CA TYR A 235 18.04 -27.49 31.82
C TYR A 235 16.83 -28.45 31.88
N SER A 236 15.99 -28.36 32.92
CA SER A 236 14.74 -29.14 33.01
C SER A 236 13.62 -28.55 32.16
N ALA A 237 12.55 -29.34 31.95
CA ALA A 237 11.36 -28.89 31.23
C ALA A 237 10.77 -27.61 31.84
N ASP A 238 10.68 -27.56 33.18
CA ASP A 238 10.12 -26.42 33.92
C ASP A 238 11.00 -25.15 33.80
N GLN A 239 12.32 -25.32 33.70
CA GLN A 239 13.26 -24.20 33.48
C GLN A 239 13.13 -23.62 32.06
N ILE A 240 12.94 -24.49 31.07
CA ILE A 240 12.81 -24.12 29.65
C ILE A 240 11.44 -23.49 29.38
N ASP A 241 10.38 -24.01 30.00
CA ASP A 241 9.03 -23.47 29.94
C ASP A 241 8.90 -22.09 30.64
N ALA A 242 9.68 -21.85 31.70
CA ALA A 242 9.83 -20.52 32.31
C ALA A 242 10.59 -19.54 31.41
N ASP A 243 11.70 -19.94 30.80
CA ASP A 243 12.46 -19.09 29.86
C ASP A 243 11.63 -18.73 28.62
N LEU A 244 10.86 -19.67 28.08
CA LEU A 244 9.91 -19.41 26.99
C LEU A 244 8.76 -18.45 27.37
N ARG A 245 8.54 -18.17 28.66
CA ARG A 245 7.68 -17.07 29.16
C ARG A 245 8.43 -15.75 29.41
N GLY A 246 9.74 -15.72 29.26
CA GLY A 246 10.61 -14.58 29.56
C GLY A 246 11.11 -14.50 31.01
N GLU A 247 10.92 -15.56 31.80
CA GLU A 247 11.44 -15.66 33.18
C GLU A 247 12.89 -16.18 33.14
N ARG A 248 13.83 -15.57 33.89
CA ARG A 248 15.24 -16.02 33.85
C ARG A 248 15.39 -17.45 34.39
N PRO A 249 15.93 -18.41 33.62
CA PRO A 249 16.14 -19.76 34.10
C PRO A 249 17.24 -19.82 35.16
N GLY A 250 17.02 -20.62 36.20
CA GLY A 250 18.06 -20.98 37.16
C GLY A 250 19.14 -21.87 36.51
N ALA A 251 20.26 -22.09 37.21
CA ALA A 251 21.40 -22.87 36.68
C ALA A 251 21.01 -24.29 36.20
N PRO A 252 21.73 -24.88 35.21
CA PRO A 252 21.43 -26.20 34.68
C PRO A 252 21.38 -27.30 35.76
N VAL A 253 20.37 -28.18 35.68
CA VAL A 253 20.25 -29.36 36.57
C VAL A 253 21.12 -30.55 36.14
N GLY A 254 21.69 -30.47 34.93
CA GLY A 254 22.57 -31.47 34.31
C GLY A 254 21.81 -32.52 33.50
N GLY A 255 22.37 -32.92 32.36
CA GLY A 255 21.68 -33.70 31.31
C GLY A 255 20.94 -34.97 31.77
N ARG A 256 21.47 -35.72 32.76
CA ARG A 256 20.77 -36.90 33.32
C ARG A 256 19.50 -36.59 34.12
N LYS A 257 19.32 -35.36 34.60
CA LYS A 257 18.06 -34.86 35.21
C LYS A 257 17.15 -34.24 34.15
N ALA A 258 17.68 -33.42 33.25
CA ALA A 258 16.95 -32.86 32.10
C ALA A 258 16.25 -33.95 31.27
N LEU A 259 16.98 -34.97 30.83
CA LEU A 259 16.44 -36.12 30.08
C LEU A 259 15.44 -36.99 30.86
N LYS A 260 15.20 -36.70 32.15
CA LYS A 260 14.17 -37.36 32.98
C LYS A 260 12.92 -36.49 33.21
N SER A 261 12.99 -35.16 33.13
CA SER A 261 11.77 -34.32 33.16
C SER A 261 10.95 -34.54 31.89
N PHE A 262 11.58 -34.52 30.71
CA PHE A 262 10.94 -34.79 29.42
C PHE A 262 10.51 -36.26 29.18
N LYS A 263 10.54 -37.10 30.22
CA LYS A 263 10.02 -38.49 30.21
C LYS A 263 8.97 -38.74 31.29
N LYS A 264 8.42 -37.66 31.86
CA LYS A 264 7.36 -37.67 32.90
C LYS A 264 6.15 -36.81 32.56
N SER A 265 6.21 -36.06 31.46
CA SER A 265 5.09 -35.36 30.82
C SER A 265 4.54 -36.21 29.68
#